data_AF-A0A6G0W451-F1
#
_entry.id   AF-A0A6G0W451-F1
#
_cell.length_a   1.000
_cell.length_b   1.000
_cell.length_c   1.000
_cell.angle_alpha   90.00
_cell.angle_beta   90.00
_cell.angle_gamma   90.00
#
_symmetry.space_group_name_H-M   'P 1'
#
loop_
_entity.id
_entity.type
_entity.pdbx_description
1 polymer ?
#
loop_
_entity_poly.entity_id
_entity_poly.type
_entity_poly.pdbx_seq_one_letter_code
_entity_poly.pdbx_strand_id
1 'polypeptide(L)'
;QINLVTKIGGNNINNFIKRIFGRLFTNQLATKYSWTGFRNDCQLQNLNLIKIIKNIALKTFNSTEIEFENHVKNWFRHGQQRLNREKK
;
A
#
# COMPACT_ATOMS: atom_id res chain seq x y z
N GLN A 1 11.10 -16.96 -9.16
CA GLN A 1 10.40 -17.10 -7.86
C GLN A 1 9.03 -16.44 -7.94
N ILE A 2 7.97 -17.17 -7.62
CA ILE A 2 6.62 -16.60 -7.43
C ILE A 2 6.55 -16.16 -5.96
N ASN A 3 6.35 -14.87 -5.72
CA ASN A 3 6.17 -14.34 -4.36
C ASN A 3 4.69 -14.06 -4.08
N LEU A 4 4.31 -13.92 -2.81
CA LEU A 4 2.93 -13.65 -2.38
C LEU A 4 2.31 -12.51 -3.19
N VAL A 5 3.08 -11.45 -3.43
CA VAL A 5 2.65 -10.21 -4.09
C VAL A 5 2.14 -10.46 -5.52
N THR A 6 2.82 -11.28 -6.33
CA THR A 6 2.39 -11.55 -7.71
C THR A 6 1.11 -12.36 -7.80
N LYS A 7 0.83 -13.24 -6.84
CA LYS A 7 -0.39 -14.05 -6.80
C LYS A 7 -1.64 -13.28 -6.34
N ILE A 8 -1.49 -12.13 -5.69
CA ILE A 8 -2.65 -11.32 -5.25
C ILE A 8 -3.34 -10.72 -6.47
N GLY A 9 -2.55 -10.14 -7.39
CA GLY A 9 -3.05 -9.55 -8.63
C GLY A 9 -4.06 -8.41 -8.42
N GLY A 10 -4.73 -8.01 -9.49
CA GLY A 10 -5.73 -6.95 -9.51
C GLY A 10 -6.02 -6.54 -10.94
N ASN A 11 -7.20 -5.97 -11.19
CA ASN A 11 -7.60 -5.58 -12.55
C ASN A 11 -6.99 -4.23 -12.99
N ASN A 12 -6.52 -3.44 -12.03
CA ASN A 12 -5.78 -2.19 -12.23
C ASN A 12 -4.92 -1.89 -10.99
N ILE A 13 -4.05 -0.89 -11.09
CA ILE A 13 -3.11 -0.54 -10.02
C ILE A 13 -3.80 -0.19 -8.69
N ASN A 14 -4.91 0.54 -8.72
CA ASN A 14 -5.67 0.90 -7.52
C ASN A 14 -6.26 -0.34 -6.83
N ASN A 15 -6.85 -1.26 -7.60
CA ASN A 15 -7.37 -2.51 -7.07
C ASN A 15 -6.25 -3.39 -6.51
N PHE A 16 -5.11 -3.49 -7.22
CA PHE A 16 -3.93 -4.20 -6.75
C PHE A 16 -3.42 -3.66 -5.41
N ILE A 17 -3.26 -2.34 -5.29
CA ILE A 17 -2.82 -1.66 -4.06
C ILE A 17 -3.77 -1.96 -2.89
N LYS A 18 -5.09 -1.86 -3.10
CA LYS A 18 -6.07 -2.18 -2.06
C LYS A 18 -5.95 -3.63 -1.57
N ARG A 19 -5.77 -4.59 -2.50
CA ARG A 19 -5.70 -6.02 -2.19
C ARG A 19 -4.38 -6.39 -1.52
N ILE A 20 -3.26 -5.84 -1.97
CA ILE A 20 -1.94 -6.16 -1.40
C ILE A 20 -1.80 -5.57 0.00
N PHE A 21 -2.09 -4.29 0.19
CA PHE A 21 -1.93 -3.66 1.50
C PHE A 21 -2.98 -4.14 2.51
N GLY A 22 -4.20 -4.46 2.07
CA GLY A 22 -5.20 -5.08 2.93
C GLY A 22 -4.83 -6.48 3.45
N ARG A 23 -3.86 -7.15 2.82
CA ARG A 23 -3.31 -8.44 3.31
C ARG A 23 -2.04 -8.30 4.15
N LEU A 24 -1.25 -7.26 3.88
CA LEU A 24 0.05 -7.06 4.53
C LEU A 24 -0.02 -6.18 5.78
N PHE A 25 -1.02 -5.28 5.86
CA PHE A 25 -1.17 -4.34 6.96
C PHE A 25 -2.56 -4.49 7.58
N THR A 26 -2.59 -4.65 8.90
CA THR A 26 -3.83 -4.41 9.66
C THR A 26 -4.15 -2.91 9.61
N ASN A 27 -5.42 -2.54 9.84
CA ASN A 27 -5.78 -1.12 9.91
C ASN A 27 -5.09 -0.41 11.07
N GLN A 28 -4.84 -1.09 12.19
CA GLN A 28 -4.05 -0.56 13.30
C GLN A 28 -2.59 -0.30 12.91
N LEU A 29 -1.96 -1.20 12.14
CA LEU A 29 -0.59 -0.97 11.68
C LEU A 29 -0.55 0.17 10.65
N ALA A 30 -1.52 0.23 9.74
CA ALA A 30 -1.60 1.26 8.71
C ALA A 30 -1.69 2.69 9.28
N THR A 31 -2.22 2.89 10.49
CA THR A 31 -2.26 4.23 11.15
C THR A 31 -0.91 4.71 11.66
N LYS A 32 0.11 3.85 11.66
CA LYS A 32 1.47 4.19 12.11
C LYS A 32 2.42 4.51 10.97
N TYR A 33 1.93 4.52 9.73
CA TYR A 33 2.77 4.69 8.55
C TYR A 33 2.22 5.80 7.65
N SER A 34 3.13 6.60 7.12
CA SER A 34 2.86 7.53 6.02
C SER A 34 4.00 7.49 5.01
N TRP A 35 3.80 8.12 3.85
CA TRP A 35 4.76 8.00 2.75
C TRP A 35 6.16 8.47 3.13
N THR A 36 6.24 9.69 3.69
CA THR A 36 7.50 10.33 4.11
C THR A 36 7.78 10.20 5.60
N GLY A 37 6.83 9.76 6.44
CA GLY A 37 7.00 9.62 7.88
C GLY A 37 6.78 10.93 8.65
N PHE A 38 5.62 11.57 8.48
CA PHE A 38 5.30 12.85 9.13
C PHE A 38 4.79 12.67 10.57
N ARG A 39 5.10 13.60 11.48
CA ARG A 39 4.56 13.69 12.86
C ARG A 39 4.55 12.37 13.65
N ASN A 40 5.64 11.60 13.55
CA ASN A 40 5.89 10.32 14.24
C ASN A 40 5.45 9.04 13.51
N ASP A 41 4.95 9.13 12.28
CA ASP A 41 4.72 7.94 11.47
C ASP A 41 6.02 7.31 10.96
N CYS A 42 6.04 5.99 10.86
CA CYS A 42 7.09 5.27 10.15
C CYS A 42 7.00 5.54 8.64
N GLN A 43 8.16 5.67 8.00
CA GLN A 43 8.27 6.02 6.59
C GLN A 43 8.09 4.80 5.68
N LEU A 44 7.13 4.86 4.75
CA LEU A 44 6.85 3.77 3.80
C LEU A 44 7.85 3.69 2.65
N GLN A 45 8.19 4.83 2.03
CA GLN A 45 8.94 4.85 0.76
C GLN A 45 10.30 4.13 0.83
N ASN A 46 10.87 4.05 2.04
CA ASN A 46 12.17 3.43 2.26
C ASN A 46 12.11 1.93 2.56
N LEU A 47 10.93 1.38 2.84
CA LEU A 47 10.77 -0.06 3.11
C LEU A 47 11.06 -0.88 1.84
N ASN A 48 11.90 -1.90 1.97
CA ASN A 48 12.19 -2.85 0.88
C ASN A 48 10.92 -3.50 0.33
N LEU A 49 9.96 -3.79 1.20
CA LEU A 49 8.65 -4.30 0.81
C LEU A 49 7.92 -3.36 -0.17
N ILE A 50 7.93 -2.05 0.09
CA ILE A 50 7.27 -1.05 -0.77
C ILE A 50 7.98 -0.96 -2.12
N LYS A 51 9.32 -1.00 -2.14
CA LYS A 51 10.11 -1.03 -3.39
C LYS A 51 9.80 -2.26 -4.23
N ILE A 52 9.68 -3.44 -3.62
CA ILE A 52 9.30 -4.69 -4.31
C ILE A 52 7.88 -4.59 -4.89
N ILE A 53 6.92 -4.12 -4.10
CA ILE A 53 5.52 -3.96 -4.55
C ILE A 53 5.44 -2.95 -5.70
N LYS A 54 6.19 -1.82 -5.62
CA LYS A 54 6.28 -0.83 -6.70
C LYS A 54 6.77 -1.47 -8.00
N ASN A 55 7.89 -2.18 -7.94
CA ASN A 55 8.47 -2.83 -9.13
C ASN A 55 7.51 -3.84 -9.77
N ILE A 56 6.75 -4.59 -8.95
CA ILE A 56 5.74 -5.53 -9.45
C ILE A 56 4.56 -4.77 -10.08
N ALA A 57 4.08 -3.71 -9.43
CA ALA A 57 2.98 -2.90 -9.93
C ALA A 57 3.30 -2.31 -11.31
N LEU A 58 4.46 -1.67 -11.46
CA LEU A 58 4.86 -1.03 -12.72
C LEU A 58 5.14 -2.02 -13.86
N LYS A 59 5.53 -3.26 -13.54
CA LYS A 59 5.67 -4.33 -14.54
C LYS A 59 4.34 -4.96 -14.95
N THR A 60 3.35 -4.92 -14.06
CA THR A 60 2.06 -5.60 -14.27
C THR A 60 1.02 -4.66 -14.88
N PHE A 61 1.10 -3.38 -14.52
CA PHE A 61 0.14 -2.35 -14.92
C PHE A 61 0.89 -1.27 -15.70
N ASN A 62 0.34 -0.84 -16.83
CA ASN A 62 0.84 0.33 -17.57
C ASN A 62 0.53 1.61 -16.78
N SER A 63 1.33 1.89 -15.76
CA SER A 63 1.11 2.95 -14.78
C SER A 63 2.44 3.61 -14.42
N THR A 64 2.35 4.82 -13.87
CA THR A 64 3.52 5.62 -13.50
C THR A 64 3.89 5.49 -12.02
N GLU A 65 5.12 5.88 -11.65
CA GLU A 65 5.53 5.90 -10.24
C GLU A 65 4.63 6.81 -9.39
N ILE A 66 4.21 7.95 -9.95
CA ILE A 66 3.38 8.93 -9.24
C ILE A 66 1.95 8.40 -9.00
N GLU A 67 1.40 7.65 -9.95
CA GLU A 67 0.11 6.97 -9.76
C GLU A 67 0.18 5.92 -8.65
N PHE A 68 1.23 5.10 -8.65
CA PHE A 68 1.49 4.14 -7.58
C PHE A 68 1.56 4.82 -6.21
N GLU A 69 2.40 5.85 -6.10
CA GLU A 69 2.61 6.62 -4.87
C GLU A 69 1.30 7.24 -4.37
N ASN A 70 0.53 7.87 -5.25
CA ASN A 70 -0.75 8.50 -4.90
C ASN A 70 -1.76 7.48 -4.36
N HIS A 71 -1.85 6.31 -4.99
CA HIS A 71 -2.74 5.25 -4.52
C HIS A 71 -2.28 4.66 -3.17
N VAL A 72 -0.98 4.46 -2.97
CA VAL A 72 -0.43 4.01 -1.67
C VAL A 72 -0.73 5.05 -0.59
N LYS A 73 -0.38 6.32 -0.81
CA LYS A 73 -0.68 7.44 0.10
C LYS A 73 -2.14 7.48 0.49
N ASN A 74 -3.04 7.42 -0.50
CA ASN A 74 -4.47 7.43 -0.26
C ASN A 74 -4.93 6.23 0.57
N TRP A 75 -4.39 5.03 0.32
CA TRP A 75 -4.74 3.86 1.11
C TRP A 75 -4.30 3.99 2.57
N PHE A 76 -3.07 4.43 2.85
CA PHE A 76 -2.57 4.60 4.23
C PHE A 76 -3.24 5.77 4.96
N ARG A 77 -3.51 6.90 4.28
CA ARG A 77 -4.23 8.05 4.85
C ARG A 77 -5.60 7.66 5.41
N HIS A 78 -6.28 6.70 4.78
CA HIS A 78 -7.59 6.22 5.23
C HIS A 78 -7.50 5.09 6.28
N GLY A 79 -6.31 4.73 6.75
CA GLY A 79 -6.10 3.68 7.76
C GLY A 79 -6.89 3.94 9.05
N GLN A 80 -6.86 5.17 9.56
CA GLN A 80 -7.60 5.53 10.79
C GLN A 80 -9.11 5.44 10.59
N GLN A 81 -9.60 5.87 9.42
CA GLN A 81 -11.01 5.75 9.08
C GLN A 81 -11.46 4.28 9.02
N ARG A 82 -10.65 3.40 8.43
CA ARG A 82 -10.94 1.96 8.38
C ARG A 82 -10.90 1.34 9.78
N LEU A 83 -9.91 1.66 10.60
CA LEU A 83 -9.80 1.19 11.99
C LEU A 83 -11.03 1.59 12.82
N ASN A 84 -11.50 2.84 12.67
CA ASN A 84 -12.68 3.31 13.37
C ASN A 84 -13.96 2.57 12.95
N ARG A 85 -14.04 2.08 11.71
CA ARG A 85 -15.18 1.29 11.21
C ARG A 85 -15.20 -0.14 11.73
N GLU A 86 -14.04 -0.72 12.03
CA GLU A 86 -13.94 -2.08 12.61
C GLU A 86 -14.34 -2.13 14.10
N LYS A 87 -14.28 -0.98 14.79
CA LYS A 87 -14.65 -0.85 16.21
C LYS A 87 -16.13 -0.51 16.43
N LYS A 88 -16.89 -0.34 15.35
CA LYS A 88 -18.34 -0.15 15.38
C LYS A 88 -19.02 -1.47 15.08
#